data_AF-A0A967TGD1-F1
#
_entry.id   AF-A0A967TGD1-F1
#
_cell.length_a   1.000
_cell.length_b   1.000
_cell.length_c   1.000
_cell.angle_alpha   90.00
_cell.angle_beta   90.00
_cell.angle_gamma   90.00
#
_symmetry.space_group_name_H-M   'P 1'
#
loop_
_entity.id
_entity.type
_entity.pdbx_description
1 polymer ?
#
loop_
_entity_poly.entity_id
_entity_poly.type
_entity_poly.pdbx_seq_one_letter_code
_entity_poly.pdbx_strand_id
1 'polypeptide(L)'
;IQYLISCNEQKSALDYMSKFASLLRLSLDNSLKSTISIEEEVKFLCLYLELEKFRFDDRFEYTVQVQPGIDVENTKIPVMCIQPFVENAVVHGLGNCKQKGNLKILFFREGGELLCEVEDNGLGINRS
;
A
#
# COMPACT_ATOMS: atom_id res chain seq x y z
N ILE A 1 -32.79 0.58 13.60
CA ILE A 1 -31.66 1.48 13.27
C ILE A 1 -30.38 1.01 13.97
N GLN A 2 -30.34 0.89 15.29
CA GLN A 2 -29.17 0.42 16.06
C GLN A 2 -28.65 -0.99 15.65
N TYR A 3 -29.56 -1.93 15.34
CA TYR A 3 -29.21 -3.27 14.82
C TYR A 3 -28.53 -3.23 13.45
N LEU A 4 -29.00 -2.36 12.54
CA LEU A 4 -28.43 -2.23 11.19
C LEU A 4 -27.02 -1.62 11.24
N ILE A 5 -26.80 -0.66 12.14
CA ILE A 5 -25.48 -0.06 12.39
C ILE A 5 -24.51 -1.11 12.95
N SER A 6 -24.93 -1.87 13.97
CA SER A 6 -24.10 -2.92 14.57
C SER A 6 -23.76 -4.06 13.60
N CYS A 7 -24.71 -4.49 12.74
CA CYS A 7 -24.41 -5.47 11.69
C CYS A 7 -23.44 -4.92 10.63
N ASN A 8 -23.51 -3.63 10.32
CA ASN A 8 -22.60 -2.99 9.36
C ASN A 8 -21.16 -2.88 9.93
N GLU A 9 -21.05 -2.52 11.20
CA GLU A 9 -19.78 -2.51 11.93
C GLU A 9 -19.17 -3.92 12.04
N GLN A 10 -19.99 -4.94 12.36
CA GLN A 10 -19.53 -6.34 12.38
C GLN A 10 -19.02 -6.82 11.02
N LYS A 11 -19.73 -6.49 9.92
CA LYS A 11 -19.28 -6.85 8.57
C LYS A 11 -17.96 -6.17 8.22
N SER A 12 -17.81 -4.89 8.55
CA SER A 12 -16.58 -4.12 8.29
C SER A 12 -15.40 -4.70 9.09
N ALA A 13 -15.62 -5.08 10.35
CA ALA A 13 -14.61 -5.72 11.18
C ALA A 13 -14.19 -7.11 10.63
N LEU A 14 -15.15 -7.92 10.15
CA LEU A 14 -14.87 -9.22 9.54
C LEU A 14 -14.08 -9.08 8.23
N ASP A 15 -14.44 -8.11 7.39
CA ASP A 15 -13.72 -7.80 6.15
C ASP A 15 -12.28 -7.37 6.43
N TYR A 16 -12.09 -6.45 7.40
CA TYR A 16 -10.77 -6.03 7.86
C TYR A 16 -9.93 -7.22 8.34
N MET A 17 -10.49 -8.09 9.18
CA MET A 17 -9.79 -9.29 9.67
C MET A 17 -9.41 -10.25 8.54
N SER A 18 -10.26 -10.40 7.53
CA SER A 18 -9.98 -11.23 6.35
C SER A 18 -8.84 -10.65 5.51
N LYS A 19 -8.85 -9.34 5.27
CA LYS A 19 -7.79 -8.61 4.57
C LYS A 19 -6.47 -8.66 5.34
N PHE A 20 -6.50 -8.48 6.66
CA PHE A 20 -5.33 -8.58 7.52
C PHE A 20 -4.72 -9.99 7.49
N ALA A 21 -5.54 -11.05 7.62
CA ALA A 21 -5.06 -12.42 7.50
C ALA A 21 -4.45 -12.72 6.12
N SER A 22 -5.02 -12.13 5.06
CA SER A 22 -4.49 -12.25 3.70
C SER A 22 -3.14 -11.54 3.56
N LEU A 23 -2.99 -10.36 4.15
CA LEU A 23 -1.73 -9.61 4.15
C LEU A 23 -0.63 -10.38 4.90
N LEU A 24 -0.94 -10.95 6.06
CA LEU A 24 -0.01 -11.78 6.82
C LEU A 24 0.47 -12.99 6.01
N ARG A 25 -0.46 -13.70 5.35
CA ARG A 25 -0.09 -14.84 4.49
C ARG A 25 0.81 -14.40 3.34
N LEU A 26 0.46 -13.32 2.64
CA LEU A 26 1.29 -12.76 1.56
C LEU A 26 2.69 -12.36 2.07
N SER A 27 2.78 -11.74 3.24
CA SER A 27 4.06 -11.36 3.85
C SER A 27 4.94 -12.57 4.15
N LEU A 28 4.37 -13.64 4.73
CA LEU A 28 5.08 -14.89 4.98
C LEU A 28 5.52 -15.56 3.67
N ASP A 29 4.63 -15.69 2.69
CA ASP A 29 4.95 -16.28 1.37
C ASP A 29 6.06 -15.49 0.66
N ASN A 30 6.03 -14.15 0.77
CA ASN A 30 7.01 -13.26 0.18
C ASN A 30 8.38 -13.38 0.89
N SER A 31 8.42 -13.61 2.21
CA SER A 31 9.67 -13.80 2.96
C SER A 31 10.49 -15.02 2.53
N LEU A 32 9.86 -15.99 1.86
CA LEU A 32 10.51 -17.20 1.33
C LEU A 32 11.06 -17.01 -0.08
N LYS A 33 10.77 -15.87 -0.73
CA LYS A 33 11.17 -15.56 -2.11
C LYS A 33 12.29 -14.51 -2.12
N SER A 34 13.16 -14.58 -3.12
CA SER A 34 14.15 -13.53 -3.40
C SER A 34 13.57 -12.40 -4.27
N THR A 35 12.59 -12.71 -5.12
CA THR A 35 11.94 -11.76 -6.03
C THR A 35 10.45 -12.08 -6.20
N ILE A 36 9.65 -11.06 -6.52
CA ILE A 36 8.20 -11.15 -6.83
C ILE A 36 7.88 -10.35 -8.10
N SER A 37 6.75 -10.63 -8.75
CA SER A 37 6.29 -9.81 -9.89
C SER A 37 5.80 -8.44 -9.44
N ILE A 38 5.75 -7.49 -10.38
CA ILE A 38 5.11 -6.18 -10.14
C ILE A 38 3.62 -6.37 -9.80
N GLU A 39 2.94 -7.33 -10.40
CA GLU A 39 1.55 -7.66 -10.04
C GLU A 39 1.43 -8.10 -8.58
N GLU A 40 2.30 -9.01 -8.13
CA GLU A 40 2.35 -9.47 -6.73
C GLU A 40 2.62 -8.31 -5.77
N GLU A 41 3.55 -7.42 -6.14
CA GLU A 41 3.88 -6.22 -5.34
C GLU A 41 2.72 -5.23 -5.28
N VAL A 42 2.11 -4.88 -6.42
CA VAL A 42 0.97 -3.96 -6.48
C VAL A 42 -0.19 -4.50 -5.65
N LYS A 43 -0.46 -5.81 -5.72
CA LYS A 43 -1.49 -6.47 -4.91
C LYS A 43 -1.18 -6.35 -3.42
N PHE A 44 0.06 -6.57 -3.02
CA PHE A 44 0.49 -6.41 -1.63
C PHE A 44 0.31 -4.96 -1.17
N LEU A 45 0.81 -3.99 -1.93
CA LEU A 45 0.73 -2.57 -1.63
C LEU A 45 -0.72 -2.09 -1.50
N CYS A 46 -1.59 -2.49 -2.42
CA CYS A 46 -3.01 -2.14 -2.36
C CYS A 46 -3.68 -2.68 -1.09
N LEU A 47 -3.43 -3.94 -0.72
CA LEU A 47 -4.00 -4.55 0.48
C LEU A 47 -3.48 -3.89 1.77
N TYR A 48 -2.17 -3.60 1.81
CA TYR A 48 -1.55 -2.88 2.92
C TYR A 48 -2.15 -1.47 3.09
N LEU A 49 -2.19 -0.70 2.00
CA LEU A 49 -2.69 0.68 2.02
C LEU A 49 -4.18 0.76 2.33
N GLU A 50 -4.98 -0.21 1.90
CA GLU A 50 -6.40 -0.29 2.26
C GLU A 50 -6.59 -0.49 3.78
N LEU A 51 -5.81 -1.40 4.38
CA LEU A 51 -5.83 -1.64 5.82
C LEU A 51 -5.37 -0.42 6.61
N GLU A 52 -4.29 0.22 6.20
CA GLU A 52 -3.78 1.42 6.87
C GLU A 52 -4.74 2.61 6.69
N LYS A 53 -5.36 2.77 5.52
CA LYS A 53 -6.38 3.81 5.29
C LYS A 53 -7.54 3.66 6.27
N PHE A 54 -8.02 2.44 6.48
CA PHE A 54 -9.04 2.15 7.48
C PHE A 54 -8.55 2.44 8.91
N ARG A 55 -7.34 1.98 9.26
CA ARG A 55 -6.73 2.19 10.58
C ARG A 55 -6.54 3.67 10.93
N PHE A 56 -6.35 4.53 9.94
CA PHE A 56 -6.20 5.97 10.11
C PHE A 56 -7.50 6.77 9.87
N ASP A 57 -8.67 6.12 9.89
CA ASP A 57 -9.99 6.77 9.70
C ASP A 57 -10.07 7.58 8.39
N ASP A 58 -9.62 7.00 7.27
CA ASP A 58 -9.65 7.60 5.93
C ASP A 58 -8.89 8.95 5.82
N ARG A 59 -7.90 9.18 6.69
CA ARG A 59 -7.10 10.42 6.71
C ARG A 59 -6.19 10.62 5.50
N PHE A 60 -6.03 9.61 4.65
CA PHE A 60 -5.29 9.73 3.39
C PHE A 60 -5.97 8.99 2.24
N GLU A 61 -5.64 9.40 1.03
CA GLU A 61 -5.90 8.66 -0.21
C GLU A 61 -4.61 8.10 -0.78
N TYR A 62 -4.73 7.05 -1.58
CA TYR A 62 -3.59 6.48 -2.28
C TYR A 62 -3.91 6.13 -3.72
N THR A 63 -2.89 6.06 -4.56
CA THR A 63 -2.99 5.53 -5.91
C THR A 63 -1.75 4.72 -6.23
N VAL A 64 -1.95 3.50 -6.73
CA VAL A 64 -0.88 2.65 -7.26
C VAL A 64 -1.10 2.51 -8.76
N GLN A 65 -0.12 2.95 -9.56
CA GLN A 65 -0.20 2.96 -11.01
C GLN A 65 1.00 2.27 -11.63
N VAL A 66 0.74 1.48 -12.66
CA VAL A 66 1.77 0.90 -13.53
C VAL A 66 1.56 1.47 -14.92
N GLN A 67 2.58 2.13 -15.47
CA GLN A 67 2.49 2.68 -16.82
C GLN A 67 2.47 1.57 -17.88
N PRO A 68 1.82 1.83 -19.04
CA PRO A 68 1.85 0.91 -20.16
C PRO A 68 3.28 0.55 -20.59
N GLY A 69 3.47 -0.67 -21.12
CA GLY A 69 4.79 -1.15 -21.56
C GLY A 69 5.59 -1.90 -20.49
N ILE A 70 5.00 -2.12 -19.31
CA ILE A 70 5.53 -3.01 -18.29
C ILE A 70 4.75 -4.32 -18.33
N ASP A 71 5.45 -5.44 -18.54
CA ASP A 71 4.89 -6.77 -18.33
C ASP A 71 4.86 -7.07 -16.83
N VAL A 72 3.71 -6.85 -16.20
CA VAL A 72 3.57 -6.90 -14.73
C VAL A 72 3.70 -8.30 -14.16
N GLU A 73 3.47 -9.35 -14.95
CA GLU A 73 3.54 -10.74 -14.52
C GLU A 73 4.98 -11.25 -14.55
N ASN A 74 5.72 -10.89 -15.60
CA ASN A 74 7.08 -11.39 -15.84
C ASN A 74 8.19 -10.45 -15.34
N THR A 75 7.92 -9.16 -15.15
CA THR A 75 8.91 -8.24 -14.57
C THR A 75 9.02 -8.49 -13.08
N LYS A 76 10.20 -8.94 -12.64
CA LYS A 76 10.49 -9.27 -11.23
C LYS A 76 11.27 -8.16 -10.55
N ILE A 77 10.94 -7.91 -9.29
CA ILE A 77 11.65 -6.99 -8.38
C ILE A 77 12.06 -7.74 -7.10
N PRO A 78 13.11 -7.29 -6.39
CA PRO A 78 13.42 -7.82 -5.07
C PRO A 78 12.23 -7.65 -4.13
N VAL A 79 11.94 -8.68 -3.33
CA VAL A 79 10.87 -8.60 -2.33
C VAL A 79 11.20 -7.50 -1.32
N MET A 80 10.17 -6.81 -0.82
CA MET A 80 10.28 -5.81 0.25
C MET A 80 11.11 -4.56 -0.12
N CYS A 81 11.41 -4.32 -1.40
CA CYS A 81 12.24 -3.17 -1.79
C CYS A 81 11.49 -1.82 -1.67
N ILE A 82 10.17 -1.81 -1.91
CA ILE A 82 9.35 -0.59 -1.91
C ILE A 82 8.69 -0.35 -0.54
N GLN A 83 8.42 -1.42 0.21
CA GLN A 83 7.72 -1.38 1.50
C GLN A 83 8.31 -0.35 2.49
N PRO A 84 9.64 -0.24 2.72
CA PRO A 84 10.17 0.73 3.66
C PRO A 84 9.79 2.18 3.33
N PHE A 85 9.70 2.52 2.03
CA PHE A 85 9.32 3.86 1.59
C PHE A 85 7.83 4.12 1.79
N VAL A 86 7.01 3.12 1.48
CA VAL A 86 5.55 3.19 1.62
C VAL A 86 5.12 3.22 3.09
N GLU A 87 5.72 2.36 3.92
CA GLU A 87 5.51 2.37 5.37
C GLU A 87 5.92 3.71 5.98
N ASN A 88 7.07 4.25 5.58
CA ASN A 88 7.51 5.56 6.06
C ASN A 88 6.54 6.67 5.67
N ALA A 89 6.08 6.70 4.41
CA ALA A 89 5.11 7.69 3.96
C ALA A 89 3.81 7.62 4.77
N VAL A 90 3.26 6.42 5.00
CA VAL A 90 2.02 6.24 5.75
C VAL A 90 2.19 6.59 7.23
N VAL A 91 3.16 5.99 7.92
CA VAL A 91 3.33 6.08 9.38
C VAL A 91 3.81 7.46 9.80
N HIS A 92 4.84 7.99 9.11
CA HIS A 92 5.48 9.24 9.50
C HIS A 92 4.96 10.45 8.72
N GLY A 93 4.62 10.27 7.45
CA GLY A 93 4.14 11.35 6.58
C GLY A 93 2.66 11.68 6.77
N LEU A 94 1.79 10.68 6.60
CA LEU A 94 0.35 10.88 6.41
C LEU A 94 -0.47 10.73 7.70
N GLY A 95 -0.09 9.82 8.60
CA GLY A 95 -0.84 9.53 9.83
C GLY A 95 -1.01 10.73 10.78
N ASN A 96 -0.13 11.74 10.70
CA ASN A 96 -0.15 12.94 11.55
C ASN A 96 -0.41 14.23 10.76
N CYS A 97 -0.77 14.13 9.48
CA CYS A 97 -0.99 15.32 8.66
C CYS A 97 -2.30 16.02 9.04
N LYS A 98 -2.29 17.36 9.12
CA LYS A 98 -3.49 18.16 9.42
C LYS A 98 -4.44 18.24 8.21
N GLN A 99 -3.91 18.04 7.02
CA GLN A 99 -4.64 17.99 5.76
C GLN A 99 -4.77 16.53 5.30
N LYS A 100 -5.70 16.26 4.38
CA LYS A 100 -5.87 14.91 3.82
C LYS A 100 -4.58 14.49 3.12
N GLY A 101 -4.01 13.37 3.56
CA GLY A 101 -2.82 12.79 2.99
C GLY A 101 -3.07 12.26 1.58
N ASN A 102 -2.06 12.29 0.71
CA ASN A 102 -2.05 11.63 -0.59
C ASN A 102 -0.73 10.87 -0.74
N LEU A 103 -0.83 9.61 -1.14
CA LEU A 103 0.29 8.75 -1.51
C LEU A 103 0.13 8.31 -2.98
N LYS A 104 1.16 8.53 -3.79
CA LYS A 104 1.19 8.04 -5.17
C LYS A 104 2.38 7.11 -5.32
N ILE A 105 2.11 5.92 -5.83
CA ILE A 105 3.13 4.92 -6.19
C ILE A 105 3.03 4.70 -7.70
N LEU A 106 4.10 4.99 -8.43
CA LEU A 106 4.13 4.93 -9.89
C LEU A 106 5.28 4.03 -10.35
N PHE A 107 4.95 2.98 -11.10
CA PHE A 107 5.90 2.15 -11.82
C PHE A 107 5.95 2.58 -13.27
N PHE A 108 7.15 2.86 -13.78
CA PHE A 108 7.36 3.27 -15.17
C PHE A 108 8.72 2.81 -15.71
N ARG A 109 8.91 2.90 -17.03
CA ARG A 109 10.19 2.64 -17.68
C ARG A 109 10.76 3.93 -18.23
N GLU A 110 12.02 4.19 -17.95
CA GLU A 110 12.80 5.29 -18.51
C GLU A 110 14.22 4.79 -18.79
N GLY A 111 14.79 5.10 -19.95
CA GLY A 111 16.14 4.68 -20.31
C GLY A 111 16.36 3.15 -20.37
N GLY A 112 15.30 2.34 -20.44
CA GLY A 112 15.36 0.88 -20.40
C GLY A 112 15.33 0.29 -18.99
N GLU A 113 15.44 1.13 -17.96
CA GLU A 113 15.36 0.73 -16.56
C GLU A 113 13.90 0.74 -16.08
N LEU A 114 13.62 -0.03 -15.03
CA LEU A 114 12.35 0.02 -14.31
C LEU A 114 12.52 0.99 -13.13
N LEU A 115 11.67 2.00 -13.06
CA LEU A 115 11.63 2.94 -11.95
C LEU A 115 10.34 2.77 -11.16
N CYS A 116 10.45 2.98 -9.85
CA CYS A 116 9.33 3.11 -8.93
C CYS A 116 9.47 4.44 -8.20
N GLU A 117 8.46 5.30 -8.34
CA GLU A 117 8.36 6.57 -7.64
C GLU A 117 7.32 6.44 -6.52
N VAL A 118 7.68 6.88 -5.32
CA VAL A 118 6.79 6.98 -4.16
C VAL A 118 6.75 8.46 -3.76
N GLU A 119 5.60 9.10 -3.96
CA GLU A 119 5.38 10.51 -3.68
C GLU A 119 4.31 10.66 -2.60
N ASP A 120 4.61 11.40 -1.53
CA ASP A 120 3.66 11.75 -0.48
C ASP A 120 3.64 13.26 -0.21
N ASN A 121 2.49 13.76 0.26
CA ASN A 121 2.31 15.16 0.65
C ASN A 121 2.34 15.36 2.19
N GLY A 122 3.03 14.47 2.89
CA GLY A 122 3.15 14.46 4.35
C GLY A 122 4.06 15.55 4.90
N LEU A 123 4.39 15.43 6.19
CA LEU A 123 5.15 16.45 6.93
C LEU A 123 6.62 16.61 6.49
N GLY A 124 7.16 15.62 5.76
CA GLY A 124 8.54 15.59 5.28
C GLY A 124 9.58 15.28 6.36
N ILE A 125 10.76 14.83 5.92
CA ILE A 125 11.85 14.36 6.80
C ILE A 125 12.43 15.47 7.70
N ASN A 126 12.38 16.74 7.27
CA ASN A 126 12.91 17.87 8.05
C ASN A 126 12.07 18.26 9.28
N ARG A 127 10.98 17.55 9.56
CA ARG A 127 10.11 17.76 10.73
C ARG A 127 9.80 16.48 11.52
N SER A 128 10.47 15.37 11.21
CA SER A 128 10.32 14.08 11.89
C SER A 128 11.29 13.91 13.06
#